data_AF-A0A0K0CZE2-F1
#
_entry.id   AF-A0A0K0CZE2-F1
#
_cell.length_a   1.000
_cell.length_b   1.000
_cell.length_c   1.000
_cell.angle_alpha   90.00
_cell.angle_beta   90.00
_cell.angle_gamma   90.00
#
_symmetry.space_group_name_H-M   'P 1'
#
loop_
_entity.id
_entity.type
_entity.pdbx_description
1 polymer ?
#
loop_
_entity_poly.entity_id
_entity_poly.type
_entity_poly.pdbx_seq_one_letter_code
_entity_poly.pdbx_strand_id
1 'polypeptide(L)'
;MFKVSEDMIDLISKLIVVDAEHRIDVQGALNHIFITQSISPEELRAQRACPFKVKMDMAAVETLTHQELTLALNSDVRSADSSTYSLSSGGALMQRKTFIAFFFLSKYET
;
A
#
# COMPACT_ATOMS: atom_id res chain seq x y z
N MET A 1 -18.31 26.37 -14.21
CA MET A 1 -18.18 25.15 -15.03
C MET A 1 -16.73 24.70 -14.93
N PHE A 2 -16.45 23.61 -14.22
CA PHE A 2 -15.08 23.12 -14.08
C PHE A 2 -14.66 22.49 -15.41
N LYS A 3 -13.61 23.01 -16.04
CA LYS A 3 -13.05 22.45 -17.27
C LYS A 3 -12.17 21.27 -16.87
N VAL A 4 -12.63 20.06 -17.16
CA VAL A 4 -11.86 18.83 -16.91
C VAL A 4 -10.80 18.71 -17.99
N SER A 5 -9.58 18.31 -17.60
CA SER A 5 -8.49 18.06 -18.54
C SER A 5 -8.71 16.74 -19.29
N GLU A 6 -8.54 16.73 -20.61
CA GLU A 6 -8.59 15.51 -21.43
C GLU A 6 -7.58 14.45 -20.93
N ASP A 7 -6.39 14.88 -20.52
CA ASP A 7 -5.35 13.98 -19.99
C ASP A 7 -5.76 13.34 -18.66
N MET A 8 -6.57 14.04 -17.87
CA MET A 8 -7.13 13.50 -16.63
C MET A 8 -8.19 12.44 -16.92
N ILE A 9 -9.06 12.71 -17.90
CA ILE A 9 -10.10 11.77 -18.35
C ILE A 9 -9.45 10.51 -18.92
N ASP A 10 -8.41 10.66 -19.74
CA ASP A 10 -7.65 9.55 -20.31
C ASP A 10 -7.04 8.66 -19.22
N LEU A 11 -6.37 9.26 -18.21
CA LEU A 11 -5.83 8.50 -17.08
C LEU A 11 -6.93 7.73 -16.32
N ILE A 12 -8.04 8.41 -16.00
CA ILE A 12 -9.16 7.78 -15.28
C ILE A 12 -9.75 6.62 -16.10
N SER A 13 -9.88 6.79 -17.41
CA SER A 13 -10.42 5.74 -18.30
C SER A 13 -9.55 4.47 -18.32
N LYS A 14 -8.22 4.63 -18.19
CA LYS A 14 -7.26 3.51 -18.14
C LYS A 14 -7.17 2.86 -16.76
N LEU A 15 -7.52 3.59 -15.70
CA LEU A 15 -7.56 3.09 -14.32
C LEU A 15 -8.88 2.36 -14.01
N ILE A 16 -10.00 2.87 -14.47
CA ILE A 16 -11.34 2.34 -14.20
C ILE A 16 -11.75 1.39 -15.34
N VAL A 17 -11.06 0.26 -15.42
CA VAL A 17 -11.34 -0.82 -16.38
C VAL A 17 -11.88 -2.04 -15.63
N VAL A 18 -12.92 -2.65 -16.19
CA VAL A 18 -13.60 -3.84 -15.63
C VAL A 18 -12.65 -5.04 -15.60
N ASP A 19 -11.95 -5.28 -16.70
CA ASP A 19 -10.94 -6.32 -16.79
C ASP A 19 -9.62 -5.83 -16.20
N ALA A 20 -9.09 -6.58 -15.23
CA ALA A 20 -7.84 -6.24 -14.55
C ALA A 20 -6.63 -6.37 -15.48
N GLU A 21 -6.64 -7.31 -16.43
CA GLU A 21 -5.53 -7.52 -17.38
C GLU A 21 -5.37 -6.35 -18.36
N HIS A 22 -6.45 -5.60 -18.59
CA HIS A 22 -6.48 -4.42 -19.44
C HIS A 22 -6.29 -3.10 -18.67
N ARG A 23 -6.30 -3.15 -17.34
CA ARG A 23 -6.07 -1.97 -16.50
C ARG A 23 -4.60 -1.56 -16.59
N ILE A 24 -4.34 -0.25 -16.65
CA ILE A 24 -2.98 0.25 -16.61
C ILE A 24 -2.27 -0.17 -15.32
N ASP A 25 -1.03 -0.63 -15.43
CA ASP A 25 -0.21 -0.99 -14.29
C ASP A 25 0.34 0.26 -13.58
N VAL A 26 0.97 0.05 -12.42
CA VAL A 26 1.51 1.16 -11.62
C VAL A 26 2.55 1.97 -12.40
N GLN A 27 3.42 1.31 -13.16
CA GLN A 27 4.46 2.00 -13.92
C GLN A 27 3.88 2.80 -15.08
N GLY A 28 2.92 2.25 -15.80
CA GLY A 28 2.17 2.95 -16.85
C GLY A 28 1.45 4.18 -16.30
N ALA A 29 0.82 4.07 -15.12
CA ALA A 29 0.15 5.19 -14.47
C ALA A 29 1.13 6.29 -14.05
N LEU A 30 2.28 5.94 -13.45
CA LEU A 30 3.31 6.92 -13.05
C LEU A 30 3.93 7.64 -14.26
N ASN A 31 4.02 6.96 -15.41
CA ASN A 31 4.52 7.54 -16.66
C ASN A 31 3.44 8.29 -17.46
N HIS A 32 2.21 8.36 -16.97
CA HIS A 32 1.13 9.05 -17.66
C HIS A 32 1.38 10.56 -17.73
N ILE A 33 1.01 11.20 -18.84
CA ILE A 33 1.24 12.63 -19.10
C ILE A 33 0.66 13.49 -17.97
N PHE A 34 -0.57 13.18 -17.56
CA PHE A 34 -1.22 13.87 -16.44
C PHE A 34 -0.41 13.83 -15.13
N ILE A 35 0.21 12.68 -14.79
CA ILE A 35 0.99 12.53 -13.56
C ILE A 35 2.35 13.22 -13.67
N THR A 36 3.07 12.99 -14.77
CA THR A 36 4.40 13.58 -15.01
C THR A 36 4.38 15.10 -15.14
N GLN A 37 3.25 15.70 -15.55
CA GLN A 37 3.05 17.15 -15.55
C GLN A 37 2.66 17.71 -14.18
N SER A 38 2.04 16.90 -13.32
CA SER A 38 1.47 17.35 -12.04
C SER A 38 2.37 17.10 -10.84
N ILE A 39 3.31 16.14 -10.94
CA ILE A 39 4.13 15.65 -9.83
C ILE A 39 5.59 15.63 -10.26
N SER A 40 6.49 16.06 -9.38
CA SER A 40 7.91 16.07 -9.67
C SER A 40 8.51 14.66 -9.73
N PRO A 41 9.58 14.42 -10.52
CA PRO A 41 10.24 13.11 -10.57
C PRO A 41 10.79 12.63 -9.22
N GLU A 42 11.13 13.56 -8.31
CA GLU A 42 11.60 13.24 -6.96
C GLU A 42 10.49 12.63 -6.10
N GLU A 43 9.27 13.17 -6.20
CA GLU A 43 8.09 12.66 -5.51
C GLU A 43 7.60 11.32 -6.08
N LEU A 44 7.83 11.10 -7.38
CA LEU A 44 7.53 9.81 -8.05
C LEU A 44 8.59 8.74 -7.79
N ARG A 45 9.68 9.07 -7.10
CA ARG A 45 10.78 8.12 -6.86
C ARG A 45 10.30 6.93 -6.05
N ALA A 46 10.62 5.73 -6.53
CA ALA A 46 10.31 4.49 -5.82
C ALA A 46 10.84 4.54 -4.38
N GLN A 47 9.94 4.36 -3.42
CA GLN A 47 10.32 4.19 -2.03
C GLN A 47 11.01 2.83 -1.87
N ARG A 48 11.92 2.73 -0.90
CA ARG A 48 12.53 1.43 -0.59
C ARG A 48 11.42 0.45 -0.28
N ALA A 49 11.43 -0.69 -0.96
CA ALA A 49 10.56 -1.79 -0.62
C ALA A 49 10.77 -2.07 0.88
N CYS A 50 9.72 -1.87 1.68
CA CYS A 50 9.72 -2.42 3.02
C CYS A 50 9.79 -3.93 2.82
N PRO A 51 10.78 -4.64 3.38
CA PRO A 51 10.79 -6.09 3.31
C PRO A 51 9.53 -6.57 4.01
N PHE A 52 8.49 -6.89 3.22
CA PHE A 52 7.29 -7.50 3.74
C PHE A 52 7.69 -8.92 4.15
N LYS A 53 8.00 -9.08 5.43
CA LYS A 53 8.25 -10.39 6.00
C LYS A 53 6.90 -10.98 6.36
N VAL A 54 6.41 -11.89 5.53
CA VAL A 54 5.28 -12.77 5.91
C VAL A 54 5.71 -13.49 7.18
N LYS A 55 5.06 -13.17 8.30
CA LYS A 55 5.40 -13.76 9.60
C LYS A 55 4.67 -15.08 9.84
N MET A 56 3.48 -15.23 9.27
CA MET A 56 2.68 -16.44 9.31
C MET A 56 1.67 -16.44 8.16
N ASP A 57 1.44 -17.61 7.55
CA ASP A 57 0.42 -17.78 6.51
C ASP A 57 -0.99 -17.65 7.11
N MET A 58 -1.93 -17.06 6.36
CA MET A 58 -3.30 -16.84 6.83
C MET A 58 -3.98 -18.17 7.24
N ALA A 59 -3.75 -19.25 6.50
CA ALA A 59 -4.27 -20.57 6.83
C ALA A 59 -3.77 -21.09 8.18
N ALA A 60 -2.53 -20.77 8.57
CA ALA A 60 -1.98 -21.15 9.86
C ALA A 60 -2.55 -20.29 11.01
N VAL A 61 -2.86 -19.01 10.74
CA VAL A 61 -3.50 -18.10 11.71
C VAL A 61 -4.86 -18.64 12.16
N GLU A 62 -5.65 -19.23 11.26
CA GLU A 62 -6.97 -19.80 11.56
C GLU A 62 -6.91 -21.03 12.48
N THR A 63 -5.74 -21.67 12.56
CA THR A 63 -5.52 -22.83 13.44
C THR A 63 -5.05 -22.45 14.84
N LEU A 64 -4.73 -21.16 15.07
CA LEU A 64 -4.28 -20.68 16.37
C LEU A 64 -5.46 -20.58 17.35
N THR A 65 -5.20 -20.98 18.59
CA THR A 65 -6.10 -20.66 19.69
C THR A 65 -6.12 -19.16 19.95
N HIS A 66 -7.16 -18.67 20.63
CA HIS A 66 -7.26 -17.26 21.02
C HIS A 66 -6.03 -16.75 21.78
N GLN A 67 -5.44 -17.60 22.63
CA GLN A 67 -4.25 -17.27 23.41
C GLN A 67 -3.00 -17.16 22.53
N GLU A 68 -2.81 -18.09 21.60
CA GLU A 68 -1.68 -18.06 20.66
C GLU A 68 -1.76 -16.88 19.70
N LEU A 69 -2.96 -16.58 19.20
CA LEU A 69 -3.20 -15.40 18.38
C LEU A 69 -2.86 -14.11 19.14
N THR A 70 -3.27 -14.02 20.41
CA THR A 70 -2.96 -12.86 21.27
C THR A 70 -1.45 -12.70 21.49
N LEU A 71 -0.72 -13.81 21.65
CA LEU A 71 0.74 -13.78 21.78
C LEU A 71 1.43 -13.37 20.48
N ALA A 72 0.97 -13.89 19.34
CA ALA A 72 1.48 -13.51 18.02
C ALA A 72 1.30 -12.00 17.75
N LEU A 73 0.10 -11.47 18.02
CA LEU A 73 -0.18 -10.03 17.88
C LEU A 73 0.69 -9.17 18.81
N ASN A 74 0.89 -9.60 20.06
CA ASN A 74 1.75 -8.88 21.01
C ASN A 74 3.22 -8.87 20.56
N SER A 75 3.71 -9.98 20.03
CA SER A 75 5.06 -10.08 19.46
C SER A 75 5.23 -9.14 18.28
N ASP A 76 4.21 -9.06 17.43
CA ASP A 76 4.20 -8.19 16.27
C ASP A 76 4.25 -6.71 16.62
N VAL A 77 3.42 -6.26 17.57
CA VAL A 77 3.43 -4.88 18.07
C VAL A 77 4.81 -4.52 18.63
N ARG A 78 5.40 -5.38 19.47
CA ARG A 78 6.72 -5.13 20.09
C ARG A 78 7.85 -5.10 19.08
N SER A 79 7.77 -5.93 18.03
CA SER A 79 8.79 -5.96 16.98
C SER A 79 8.78 -4.69 16.11
N ALA A 80 7.64 -4.00 16.01
CA ALA A 80 7.52 -2.76 15.24
C ALA A 80 8.28 -1.57 15.88
N ASP A 81 8.55 -1.60 17.19
CA ASP A 81 9.26 -0.52 17.90
C ASP A 81 10.79 -0.52 17.64
N SER A 82 11.33 -1.54 16.97
CA SER A 82 12.78 -1.70 16.73
C SER A 82 13.29 -1.07 15.42
N SER A 83 12.40 -0.58 14.54
CA SER A 83 12.82 0.20 13.37
C SER A 83 13.00 1.66 13.76
N THR A 84 13.97 1.96 14.61
CA THR A 84 14.48 3.33 14.80
C THR A 84 15.09 3.81 13.49
N TYR A 85 14.23 4.39 12.65
CA TYR A 85 14.44 5.61 11.87
C TYR A 85 15.75 6.31 12.24
N SER A 86 16.80 6.08 11.43
CA SER A 86 17.83 7.09 11.25
C SER A 86 17.16 8.29 10.57
N LEU A 87 16.94 9.32 11.38
CA LEU A 87 16.39 10.62 10.99
C LEU A 87 17.02 11.13 9.68
N SER A 88 16.18 11.26 8.66
CA SER A 88 16.23 12.42 7.77
C SER A 88 14.81 12.98 7.74
N SER A 89 14.72 14.19 8.28
CA SER A 89 13.54 14.92 8.71
C SER A 89 12.44 15.03 7.66
N GLY A 90 11.19 14.75 8.06
CA GLY A 90 9.98 15.25 7.41
C GLY A 90 8.94 14.19 7.06
N GLY A 91 8.16 13.70 8.05
CA GLY A 91 7.03 12.81 7.72
C GLY A 91 6.45 11.99 8.88
N ALA A 92 6.47 12.51 10.11
CA ALA A 92 5.93 11.80 11.27
C ALA A 92 4.40 11.95 11.37
N LEU A 93 3.63 11.30 10.49
CA LEU A 93 2.20 11.10 10.74
C LEU A 93 1.60 9.80 10.16
N MET A 94 2.35 9.03 9.36
CA MET A 94 1.75 7.96 8.56
C MET A 94 2.34 6.57 8.83
N GLN A 95 2.42 6.12 10.09
CA GLN A 95 2.75 4.71 10.37
C GLN A 95 1.90 4.03 11.44
N ARG A 96 0.95 4.72 12.07
CA ARG A 96 0.08 4.11 13.10
C ARG A 96 -1.08 3.24 12.57
N LYS A 97 -1.24 3.08 11.25
CA LYS A 97 -2.46 2.45 10.67
C LYS A 97 -2.26 1.14 9.91
N THR A 98 -1.04 0.66 9.72
CA THR A 98 -0.79 -0.44 8.77
C THR A 98 -1.09 -1.84 9.32
N PHE A 99 -1.26 -2.02 10.64
CA PHE A 99 -1.39 -3.38 11.19
C PHE A 99 -2.80 -3.99 11.08
N ILE A 100 -3.85 -3.17 11.10
CA ILE A 100 -5.23 -3.68 11.07
C ILE A 100 -5.72 -3.96 9.64
N ALA A 101 -5.11 -3.36 8.62
CA ALA A 101 -5.54 -3.53 7.23
C ALA A 101 -5.32 -4.96 6.68
N PHE A 102 -4.36 -5.70 7.22
CA PHE A 102 -4.02 -7.05 6.73
C PHE A 102 -5.05 -8.12 7.13
N PHE A 103 -5.83 -7.92 8.20
CA PHE A 103 -6.94 -8.83 8.51
C PHE A 103 -8.14 -8.66 7.57
N PHE A 104 -8.29 -7.50 6.92
CA PHE A 104 -9.48 -7.19 6.12
C PHE A 104 -9.33 -7.43 4.62
N LEU A 105 -8.11 -7.38 4.04
CA LEU A 105 -7.96 -7.54 2.59
C LEU A 105 -8.13 -9.00 2.10
N SER A 106 -7.93 -10.00 2.96
CA SER A 106 -8.11 -11.41 2.55
C SER A 106 -9.58 -11.84 2.43
N LYS A 107 -10.54 -10.95 2.75
CA LYS A 107 -11.98 -11.23 2.62
C LYS A 107 -12.61 -10.76 1.31
N TYR A 108 -11.85 -10.11 0.42
CA TYR A 108 -12.37 -9.56 -0.83
C TYR A 108 -11.77 -10.17 -2.11
N GLU A 109 -10.98 -11.24 -2.00
CA GLU A 109 -10.69 -12.13 -3.12
C GLU A 109 -11.63 -13.34 -3.04
N THR A 110 -12.81 -13.19 -3.65
CA THR A 110 -13.70 -14.29 -4.05
C THR A 110 -14.17 -14.04 -5.46
#